data_AF-A0A967HTY3-F1
#
_entry.id   AF-A0A967HTY3-F1
#
_cell.length_a   1.000
_cell.length_b   1.000
_cell.length_c   1.000
_cell.angle_alpha   90.00
_cell.angle_beta   90.00
_cell.angle_gamma   90.00
#
_symmetry.space_group_name_H-M   'P 1'
#
loop_
_entity.id
_entity.type
_entity.pdbx_description
1 polymer ?
#
loop_
_entity_poly.entity_id
_entity_poly.type
_entity_poly.pdbx_seq_one_letter_code
_entity_poly.pdbx_strand_id
1 'polypeptide(L)'
;MSEEQMQQMMQQAEMMQQCMAKIDQSALDELARKGEKTQAEIKSLCDKGNQKEAEKTAIAYSKEIAASEVVKEMKKCGEMAQQLMQNMTLPTDNTTDKQQHICDHY
;
A
#
# COMPACT_ATOMS: atom_id res chain seq x y z
N MET A 1 -24.00 5.87 14.17
CA MET A 1 -23.28 7.09 13.73
C MET A 1 -24.23 8.26 13.86
N SER A 2 -23.77 9.40 14.38
CA SER A 2 -24.55 10.63 14.38
C SER A 2 -24.59 11.26 12.98
N GLU A 3 -25.52 12.18 12.76
CA GLU A 3 -25.61 12.95 11.51
C GLU A 3 -24.35 13.80 11.27
N GLU A 4 -23.78 14.37 12.33
CA GLU A 4 -22.49 15.06 12.31
C GLU A 4 -21.33 14.13 11.88
N GLN A 5 -21.31 12.89 12.39
CA GLN A 5 -20.31 11.89 11.97
C GLN A 5 -20.46 11.52 10.49
N MET A 6 -21.68 11.44 9.97
CA MET A 6 -21.91 11.18 8.55
C MET A 6 -21.47 12.35 7.67
N GLN A 7 -21.74 13.60 8.08
CA GLN A 7 -21.29 14.79 7.34
C GLN A 7 -19.76 14.91 7.32
N GLN A 8 -19.09 14.66 8.44
CA GLN A 8 -17.63 14.64 8.51
C GLN A 8 -17.01 13.58 7.60
N MET A 9 -17.64 12.40 7.50
CA MET A 9 -17.19 11.34 6.61
C MET A 9 -17.33 11.72 5.13
N MET A 10 -18.46 12.36 4.75
CA MET A 10 -18.67 12.83 3.38
C MET A 10 -17.65 13.88 2.95
N GLN A 11 -17.41 14.91 3.77
CA GLN A 11 -16.41 15.95 3.45
C GLN A 11 -15.01 15.38 3.26
N GLN A 12 -14.65 14.34 4.02
CA GLN A 12 -13.35 13.70 3.90
C GLN A 12 -13.25 12.76 2.70
N ALA A 13 -14.35 12.08 2.34
CA ALA A 13 -14.42 11.33 1.10
C ALA A 13 -14.21 12.26 -0.11
N GLU A 14 -14.81 13.45 -0.11
CA GLU A 14 -14.59 14.46 -1.15
C GLU A 14 -13.15 14.95 -1.19
N MET A 15 -12.54 15.25 -0.04
CA MET A 15 -11.13 15.65 0.04
C MET A 15 -10.19 14.56 -0.49
N MET A 16 -10.46 13.29 -0.15
CA MET A 16 -9.69 12.16 -0.66
C MET A 16 -9.85 12.01 -2.18
N GLN A 17 -11.08 12.10 -2.68
CA GLN A 17 -11.36 12.01 -4.11
C GLN A 17 -10.64 13.12 -4.89
N GLN A 18 -10.66 14.35 -4.37
CA GLN A 18 -9.94 15.48 -4.97
C GLN A 18 -8.42 15.30 -4.89
N CYS A 19 -7.91 14.68 -3.83
CA CYS A 19 -6.48 14.38 -3.70
C CYS A 19 -6.05 13.32 -4.71
N MET A 20 -6.78 12.20 -4.80
CA MET A 20 -6.51 11.12 -5.75
C MET A 20 -6.64 11.58 -7.21
N ALA A 21 -7.59 12.47 -7.52
CA ALA A 21 -7.77 13.03 -8.85
C ALA A 21 -6.58 13.86 -9.36
N LYS A 22 -5.67 14.29 -8.47
CA LYS A 22 -4.44 15.01 -8.82
C LYS A 22 -3.26 14.09 -9.07
N ILE A 23 -3.37 12.82 -8.70
CA ILE A 23 -2.30 11.84 -8.89
C ILE A 23 -2.21 11.50 -10.38
N ASP A 24 -0.99 11.41 -10.89
CA ASP A 24 -0.76 10.99 -12.27
C ASP A 24 -1.23 9.54 -12.48
N GLN A 25 -2.35 9.40 -13.19
CA GLN A 25 -2.94 8.11 -13.49
C GLN A 25 -2.02 7.21 -14.33
N SER A 26 -1.21 7.80 -15.23
CA SER A 26 -0.29 7.02 -16.05
C SER A 26 0.86 6.45 -15.23
N ALA A 27 1.36 7.22 -14.26
CA ALA A 27 2.36 6.76 -13.29
C ALA A 27 1.79 5.68 -12.37
N LEU A 28 0.51 5.78 -11.96
CA LEU A 28 -0.18 4.72 -11.22
C LEU A 28 -0.31 3.44 -12.04
N ASP A 29 -0.70 3.53 -13.31
CA ASP A 29 -0.85 2.37 -14.19
C ASP A 29 0.49 1.69 -14.48
N GLU A 30 1.58 2.46 -14.58
CA GLU A 30 2.94 1.92 -14.71
C GLU A 30 3.37 1.21 -13.43
N LEU A 31 3.11 1.82 -12.27
CA LEU A 31 3.37 1.24 -10.95
C LEU A 31 2.64 -0.10 -10.79
N ALA A 32 1.37 -0.16 -11.18
CA ALA A 32 0.55 -1.36 -11.10
C ALA A 32 1.11 -2.48 -11.98
N ARG A 33 1.40 -2.19 -13.26
CA ARG A 33 2.02 -3.15 -14.19
C ARG A 33 3.37 -3.67 -13.69
N LYS A 34 4.18 -2.78 -13.10
CA LYS A 34 5.45 -3.16 -12.51
C LYS A 34 5.26 -4.08 -11.31
N GLY A 35 4.29 -3.77 -10.44
CA GLY A 35 3.92 -4.62 -9.30
C GLY A 35 3.49 -6.02 -9.70
N GLU A 36 2.60 -6.14 -10.69
CA GLU A 36 2.17 -7.43 -11.24
C GLU A 36 3.35 -8.25 -11.76
N LYS A 37 4.26 -7.60 -12.51
CA LYS A 37 5.46 -8.26 -13.05
C LYS A 37 6.37 -8.75 -11.92
N THR A 38 6.65 -7.91 -10.94
CA THR A 38 7.50 -8.27 -9.80
C THR A 38 6.86 -9.38 -8.96
N GLN A 39 5.53 -9.35 -8.77
CA GLN A 39 4.80 -10.40 -8.08
C GLN A 39 4.96 -11.75 -8.81
N ALA A 40 4.79 -11.77 -10.13
CA ALA A 40 4.97 -12.98 -10.93
C ALA A 40 6.42 -13.50 -10.87
N GLU A 41 7.41 -12.61 -10.87
CA GLU A 41 8.82 -12.96 -10.72
C GLU A 41 9.11 -13.60 -9.36
N ILE A 42 8.66 -12.96 -8.26
CA ILE A 42 8.78 -13.48 -6.90
C ILE A 42 8.13 -14.86 -6.79
N LYS A 43 6.91 -15.02 -7.32
CA LYS A 43 6.23 -16.32 -7.35
C LYS A 43 7.07 -17.35 -8.10
N SER A 44 7.59 -17.03 -9.28
CA SER A 44 8.44 -17.94 -10.06
C SER A 44 9.70 -18.36 -9.30
N LEU A 45 10.31 -17.44 -8.55
CA LEU A 45 11.48 -17.72 -7.72
C LEU A 45 11.11 -18.63 -6.55
N CYS A 46 9.98 -18.39 -5.89
CA CYS A 46 9.47 -19.25 -4.83
C CYS A 46 9.14 -20.68 -5.33
N ASP A 47 8.46 -20.81 -6.47
CA ASP A 47 8.13 -22.11 -7.09
C ASP A 47 9.38 -22.94 -7.43
N LYS A 48 10.51 -22.27 -7.68
CA LYS A 48 11.82 -22.89 -7.95
C LYS A 48 12.65 -23.17 -6.69
N GLY A 49 12.17 -22.80 -5.51
CA GLY A 49 12.91 -22.90 -4.25
C GLY A 49 13.96 -21.80 -4.03
N ASN A 50 14.00 -20.77 -4.88
CA ASN A 50 14.96 -19.66 -4.81
C ASN A 50 14.51 -18.58 -3.81
N GLN A 51 14.29 -18.96 -2.55
CA GLN A 51 13.72 -18.09 -1.51
C GLN A 51 14.53 -16.80 -1.28
N LYS A 52 15.87 -16.90 -1.21
CA LYS A 52 16.74 -15.73 -1.01
C LYS A 52 16.65 -14.71 -2.14
N GLU A 53 16.49 -15.20 -3.37
CA GLU A 53 16.39 -14.34 -4.54
C GLU A 53 14.99 -13.70 -4.60
N ALA A 54 13.94 -14.44 -4.27
CA ALA A 54 12.59 -13.90 -4.12
C ALA A 54 12.55 -12.76 -3.09
N GLU A 55 13.17 -12.94 -1.93
CA GLU A 55 13.26 -11.93 -0.88
C GLU A 55 14.06 -10.70 -1.34
N LYS A 56 15.21 -10.91 -2.01
CA LYS A 56 16.01 -9.82 -2.56
C LYS A 56 15.22 -8.99 -3.59
N THR A 57 14.50 -9.66 -4.50
CA THR A 57 13.66 -9.01 -5.50
C THR A 57 12.57 -8.17 -4.84
N ALA A 58 11.92 -8.69 -3.80
CA ALA A 58 10.91 -7.95 -3.06
C ALA A 58 11.45 -6.75 -2.30
N ILE A 59 12.61 -6.87 -1.64
CA ILE A 59 13.27 -5.77 -0.95
C ILE A 59 13.70 -4.67 -1.94
N ALA A 60 14.19 -5.06 -3.12
CA ALA A 60 14.56 -4.10 -4.15
C ALA A 60 13.33 -3.32 -4.64
N TYR A 61 12.24 -4.03 -4.92
CA TYR A 61 10.99 -3.42 -5.33
C TYR A 61 10.39 -2.52 -4.24
N SER A 62 10.38 -2.94 -2.97
CA SER A 62 9.83 -2.13 -1.88
C SER A 62 10.59 -0.81 -1.69
N LYS A 63 11.92 -0.82 -1.85
CA LYS A 63 12.74 0.40 -1.84
C LYS A 63 12.40 1.34 -3.00
N GLU A 64 12.15 0.78 -4.17
CA GLU A 64 11.76 1.57 -5.34
C GLU A 64 10.39 2.22 -5.16
N ILE A 65 9.41 1.44 -4.69
CA ILE A 65 8.08 1.93 -4.34
C ILE A 65 8.13 3.02 -3.27
N ALA A 66 8.96 2.85 -2.23
CA ALA A 66 9.16 3.86 -1.20
C ALA A 66 9.78 5.16 -1.76
N ALA A 67 10.60 5.08 -2.81
CA ALA A 67 11.21 6.23 -3.47
C ALA A 67 10.26 6.93 -4.45
N SER A 68 9.20 6.26 -4.91
CA SER A 68 8.27 6.75 -5.93
C SER A 68 7.43 7.95 -5.47
N GLU A 69 7.41 9.02 -6.26
CA GLU A 69 6.63 10.23 -5.96
C GLU A 69 5.12 9.95 -5.99
N VAL A 70 4.64 9.15 -6.96
CA VAL A 70 3.22 8.79 -7.05
C VAL A 70 2.76 8.03 -5.80
N VAL A 71 3.62 7.20 -5.21
CA VAL A 71 3.35 6.48 -3.95
C VAL A 71 3.35 7.44 -2.77
N LYS A 72 4.27 8.42 -2.73
CA LYS A 72 4.31 9.44 -1.67
C LYS A 72 3.06 10.33 -1.71
N GLU A 73 2.60 10.71 -2.89
CA GLU A 73 1.36 11.47 -3.07
C GLU A 73 0.14 10.66 -2.63
N MET A 74 0.06 9.40 -3.06
CA MET A 74 -1.00 8.49 -2.63
C MET A 74 -1.00 8.30 -1.11
N LYS A 75 0.18 8.15 -0.49
CA LYS A 75 0.33 8.08 0.98
C LYS A 75 -0.18 9.36 1.65
N LYS A 76 0.17 10.53 1.15
CA LYS A 76 -0.34 11.82 1.69
C LYS A 76 -1.86 11.90 1.59
N CYS A 77 -2.46 11.46 0.48
CA CYS A 77 -3.92 11.39 0.36
C CYS A 77 -4.56 10.44 1.39
N GLY A 78 -3.89 9.33 1.71
CA GLY A 78 -4.33 8.37 2.73
C GLY A 78 -4.10 8.83 4.18
N GLU A 79 -3.04 9.59 4.46
CA GLU A 79 -2.74 10.13 5.79
C GLU A 79 -3.83 11.11 6.27
N MET A 80 -4.43 11.87 5.35
CA MET A 80 -5.61 12.70 5.65
C MET A 80 -6.79 11.88 6.18
N ALA A 81 -6.92 10.62 5.76
CA ALA A 81 -7.93 9.70 6.27
C ALA A 81 -7.51 8.99 7.57
N GLN A 82 -6.21 8.79 7.81
CA GLN A 82 -5.72 8.20 9.05
C GLN A 82 -5.92 9.11 10.27
N GLN A 83 -5.91 10.44 10.12
CA GLN A 83 -6.28 11.36 11.21
C GLN A 83 -7.70 11.08 11.75
N LEU A 84 -8.59 10.52 10.93
CA LEU A 84 -9.91 10.06 11.39
C LEU A 84 -9.85 8.74 12.16
N MET A 85 -9.00 7.81 11.70
CA MET A 85 -8.80 6.51 12.34
C MET A 85 -7.96 6.57 13.62
N GLN A 86 -7.26 7.67 13.93
CA GLN A 86 -6.61 7.83 15.24
C GLN A 86 -7.61 8.17 16.35
N ASN A 87 -8.79 8.72 16.00
CA ASN A 87 -9.89 8.95 16.94
C ASN A 87 -10.78 7.71 17.16
N MET A 88 -10.60 6.66 16.36
CA MET A 88 -11.16 5.33 16.60
C MET A 88 -10.01 4.41 16.95
N THR A 89 -9.88 3.99 18.20
CA THR A 89 -8.84 3.05 18.65
C THR A 89 -8.94 1.74 17.84
N LEU A 90 -8.28 1.68 16.68
CA LEU A 90 -8.07 0.44 15.98
C LEU A 90 -6.99 -0.28 16.77
N PRO A 91 -7.22 -1.55 17.18
CA PRO A 91 -6.15 -2.33 17.74
C PRO A 91 -5.00 -2.33 16.72
N THR A 92 -3.89 -1.70 17.08
CA THR A 92 -2.63 -1.93 16.40
C THR A 92 -2.37 -3.40 16.61
N ASP A 93 -2.60 -4.19 15.57
CA ASP A 93 -2.36 -5.62 15.62
C ASP A 93 -0.89 -5.79 16.04
N ASN A 94 -0.68 -6.19 17.28
CA ASN A 94 0.59 -6.71 17.75
C ASN A 94 0.71 -8.11 17.11
N THR A 95 0.80 -8.17 15.79
CA THR A 95 1.27 -9.36 15.11
C THR A 95 2.75 -9.43 15.42
N THR A 96 3.06 -10.12 16.52
CA THR A 96 4.37 -10.66 16.84
C THR A 96 5.08 -11.00 15.54
N ASP A 97 6.24 -10.36 15.30
CA ASP A 97 7.20 -10.62 14.23
C ASP A 97 7.49 -12.12 14.10
N LYS A 98 6.61 -12.86 13.45
CA LYS A 98 6.99 -14.08 12.76
C LYS A 98 7.54 -13.58 11.45
N GLN A 99 8.83 -13.74 11.22
CA GLN A 99 9.43 -13.57 9.90
C GLN A 99 8.71 -14.54 8.96
N GLN A 100 7.62 -14.09 8.35
CA GLN A 100 6.95 -14.80 7.28
C GLN A 100 7.87 -14.70 6.08
N HIS A 101 8.27 -15.85 5.52
CA HIS A 101 9.02 -15.84 4.29
C HIS A 101 8.09 -15.37 3.18
N ILE A 102 8.62 -14.60 2.23
CA ILE A 102 7.81 -14.10 1.12
C ILE A 102 7.13 -15.22 0.30
N CYS A 103 7.72 -16.41 0.33
CA CYS A 103 7.18 -17.59 -0.33
C CYS A 103 6.04 -18.26 0.45
N ASP A 104 5.81 -17.91 1.72
CA ASP A 104 4.69 -18.43 2.52
C ASP A 104 3.33 -17.83 2.07
N HIS A 105 3.37 -16.82 1.19
CA HIS A 105 2.21 -16.13 0.64
C HIS A 105 1.77 -16.65 -0.75
N TYR A 106 2.36 -17.74 -1.25
CA TYR A 106 2.07 -18.37 -2.56
C TYR A 106 1.87 -19.88 -2.43
#